data_AF-M9RHQ3-F1
#
_entry.id   AF-M9RHQ3-F1
#
_cell.length_a   1.000
_cell.length_b   1.000
_cell.length_c   1.000
_cell.angle_alpha   90.00
_cell.angle_beta   90.00
_cell.angle_gamma   90.00
#
_symmetry.space_group_name_H-M   'P 1'
#
loop_
_entity.id
_entity.type
_entity.pdbx_description
1 polymer ?
#
loop_
_entity_poly.entity_id
_entity_poly.type
_entity_poly.pdbx_seq_one_letter_code
_entity_poly.pdbx_strand_id
1 'polypeptide(L)'
;MWLVLAIVAGAWLLHQYDKASAVAAARDGFVSEFEQSAAEAKRDALLRRVIVSDEANRGLLEKVHAVEGEAQRFTMEIEAFENETTVNPAGVVDADLLRWMRSN
;
A
#
# COMPACT_ATOMS: atom_id res chain seq x y z
N MET A 1 75.36 0.69 11.65
CA MET A 1 74.73 0.08 10.45
C MET A 1 73.40 -0.60 10.78
N TRP A 2 73.34 -1.52 11.75
CA TRP A 2 72.10 -2.23 12.13
C TRP A 2 70.93 -1.34 12.59
N LEU A 3 71.19 -0.28 13.37
CA LEU A 3 70.15 0.67 13.80
C LEU A 3 69.45 1.37 12.64
N VAL A 4 70.20 1.75 11.60
CA VAL A 4 69.63 2.42 10.42
C VAL A 4 68.72 1.44 9.66
N LEU A 5 69.13 0.19 9.52
CA LEU A 5 68.30 -0.85 8.89
C LEU A 5 67.01 -1.12 9.67
N ALA A 6 67.08 -1.15 11.01
CA ALA A 6 65.90 -1.32 11.85
C ALA A 6 64.91 -0.15 11.71
N ILE A 7 65.42 1.09 11.65
CA ILE A 7 64.60 2.29 11.43
C ILE A 7 63.94 2.27 10.04
N VAL A 8 64.70 1.93 9.00
CA VAL A 8 64.16 1.84 7.63
C VAL A 8 63.09 0.74 7.52
N ALA A 9 63.31 -0.42 8.13
CA ALA A 9 62.33 -1.50 8.15
C ALA A 9 61.07 -1.10 8.93
N GLY A 10 61.21 -0.42 10.07
CA GLY A 10 60.08 0.09 10.85
C GLY A 10 59.26 1.13 10.09
N ALA A 11 59.93 2.09 9.44
CA ALA A 11 59.27 3.08 8.59
C ALA A 11 58.55 2.42 7.39
N TRP A 12 59.14 1.39 6.78
CA TRP A 12 58.51 0.64 5.71
C TRP A 12 57.24 -0.08 6.17
N LEU A 13 57.27 -0.73 7.34
CA LEU A 13 56.10 -1.39 7.91
C LEU A 13 54.97 -0.40 8.22
N LEU A 14 55.30 0.77 8.78
CA LEU A 14 54.33 1.83 9.02
C LEU A 14 53.70 2.33 7.72
N HIS A 15 54.50 2.53 6.67
CA HIS A 15 54.00 2.95 5.35
C HIS A 15 53.06 1.93 4.72
N GLN A 16 53.36 0.65 4.86
CA GLN A 16 52.50 -0.42 4.34
C GLN A 16 51.19 -0.51 5.13
N TYR A 17 51.26 -0.31 6.45
CA TYR A 17 50.06 -0.25 7.29
C TYR A 17 49.17 0.94 6.93
N ASP A 18 49.75 2.12 6.70
CA ASP A 18 49.02 3.34 6.33
C ASP A 18 48.33 3.21 4.95
N LYS A 19 49.00 2.58 3.98
CA LYS A 19 48.35 2.25 2.71
C LYS A 19 47.19 1.28 2.87
N ALA A 20 47.36 0.25 3.69
CA ALA A 20 46.31 -0.73 3.94
C ALA A 20 45.10 -0.11 4.64
N SER A 21 45.32 0.77 5.63
CA SER A 21 44.26 1.48 6.32
C SER A 21 43.52 2.46 5.41
N ALA A 22 44.23 3.19 4.53
CA ALA A 22 43.63 4.10 3.57
C ALA A 22 42.74 3.37 2.56
N VAL A 23 43.17 2.22 2.06
CA VAL A 23 42.35 1.38 1.15
C VAL A 23 41.14 0.82 1.88
N ALA A 24 41.29 0.37 3.13
CA ALA A 24 40.18 -0.12 3.94
C ALA A 24 39.14 0.99 4.18
N ALA A 25 39.59 2.18 4.57
CA ALA A 25 38.71 3.34 4.79
C ALA A 25 37.98 3.76 3.50
N ALA A 26 38.68 3.77 2.35
CA ALA A 26 38.06 4.08 1.06
C ALA A 26 37.00 3.03 0.67
N ARG A 27 37.29 1.74 0.89
CA ARG A 27 36.33 0.66 0.66
C ARG A 27 35.11 0.80 1.55
N ASP A 28 35.30 1.03 2.84
CA ASP A 28 34.21 1.13 3.81
C ASP A 28 33.33 2.36 3.53
N GLY A 29 33.95 3.48 3.11
CA GLY A 29 33.23 4.65 2.62
C GLY A 29 32.34 4.33 1.42
N PHE A 30 32.89 3.66 0.40
CA PHE A 30 32.13 3.27 -0.79
C PHE A 30 30.98 2.30 -0.47
N VAL A 31 31.22 1.31 0.40
CA VAL A 31 30.19 0.38 0.84
C VAL A 31 29.07 1.12 1.57
N SER A 32 29.41 2.02 2.49
CA SER A 32 28.45 2.84 3.22
C SER A 32 27.59 3.70 2.29
N GLU A 33 28.19 4.38 1.32
CA GLU A 33 27.45 5.18 0.32
C GLU A 33 26.53 4.31 -0.54
N PHE A 34 27.01 3.14 -0.96
CA PHE A 34 26.20 2.20 -1.72
C PHE A 34 25.01 1.66 -0.91
N GLU A 35 25.24 1.29 0.36
CA GLU A 35 24.19 0.81 1.25
C GLU A 35 23.15 1.89 1.52
N GLN A 36 23.57 3.14 1.72
CA GLN A 36 22.68 4.29 1.87
C GLN A 36 21.84 4.51 0.61
N SER A 37 22.47 4.55 -0.57
CA SER A 37 21.76 4.71 -1.84
C SER A 37 20.76 3.58 -2.10
N ALA A 38 21.14 2.33 -1.79
CA ALA A 38 20.24 1.19 -1.89
C ALA A 38 19.07 1.26 -0.91
N ALA A 39 19.29 1.77 0.31
CA ALA A 39 18.23 1.98 1.29
C ALA A 39 17.27 3.10 0.86
N GLU A 40 17.78 4.21 0.32
CA GLU A 40 16.97 5.31 -0.24
C GLU A 40 16.12 4.83 -1.41
N ALA A 41 16.71 4.11 -2.37
CA ALA A 41 15.97 3.56 -3.51
C ALA A 41 14.83 2.61 -3.07
N LYS A 42 15.07 1.78 -2.05
CA LYS A 42 14.03 0.92 -1.46
C LYS A 42 12.93 1.75 -0.81
N ARG A 43 13.29 2.81 -0.07
CA ARG A 43 12.32 3.71 0.57
C ARG A 43 11.44 4.39 -0.48
N ASP A 44 12.02 4.92 -1.54
CA ASP A 44 11.27 5.58 -2.62
C ASP A 44 10.34 4.63 -3.37
N ALA A 45 10.77 3.38 -3.56
CA ALA A 45 9.92 2.35 -4.14
C ALA A 45 8.73 2.03 -3.22
N LEU A 46 8.95 1.94 -1.90
CA LEU A 46 7.87 1.72 -0.94
C LEU A 46 6.89 2.89 -0.88
N LEU A 47 7.39 4.13 -0.85
CA LEU A 47 6.54 5.32 -0.86
C LEU A 47 5.66 5.39 -2.11
N ARG A 48 6.21 5.08 -3.28
CA ARG A 48 5.42 4.98 -4.52
C ARG A 48 4.31 3.94 -4.44
N ARG A 49 4.59 2.78 -3.84
CA ARG A 49 3.57 1.74 -3.63
C ARG A 49 2.48 2.18 -2.68
N VAL A 50 2.82 2.89 -1.61
CA VAL A 50 1.85 3.45 -0.66
C VAL A 50 0.93 4.45 -1.35
N ILE A 51 1.48 5.39 -2.13
CA ILE A 51 0.69 6.39 -2.86
C ILE A 51 -0.30 5.71 -3.82
N VAL A 52 0.16 4.73 -4.60
CA VAL A 52 -0.71 3.99 -5.53
C VAL A 52 -1.79 3.21 -4.77
N SER A 53 -1.43 2.60 -3.65
CA SER A 53 -2.38 1.86 -2.81
C SER A 53 -3.43 2.77 -2.18
N ASP A 54 -3.02 3.96 -1.72
CA ASP A 54 -3.91 4.94 -1.11
C ASP A 54 -4.94 5.46 -2.13
N GLU A 55 -4.49 5.76 -3.34
CA GLU A 55 -5.36 6.15 -4.45
C GLU A 55 -6.38 5.05 -4.79
N ALA A 56 -5.91 3.80 -4.92
CA ALA A 56 -6.80 2.67 -5.15
C ALA A 56 -7.81 2.47 -4.02
N ASN A 57 -7.36 2.63 -2.76
CA ASN A 57 -8.22 2.49 -1.60
C ASN A 57 -9.29 3.58 -1.54
N ARG A 58 -8.94 4.82 -1.87
CA ARG A 58 -9.91 5.92 -1.99
C ARG A 58 -10.98 5.61 -3.04
N GLY A 59 -10.57 5.13 -4.22
CA GLY A 59 -11.51 4.72 -5.26
C GLY A 59 -12.42 3.56 -4.85
N LEU A 60 -11.94 2.64 -4.01
CA LEU A 60 -12.76 1.57 -3.44
C LEU A 60 -13.76 2.11 -2.40
N LEU A 61 -13.32 3.02 -1.52
CA LEU A 61 -14.19 3.65 -0.53
C LEU A 61 -15.32 4.46 -1.19
N GLU A 62 -15.02 5.20 -2.25
CA GLU A 62 -16.04 5.91 -3.04
C GLU A 62 -17.10 4.97 -3.59
N LYS A 63 -16.69 3.81 -4.13
CA LYS A 63 -17.61 2.78 -4.63
C LYS A 63 -18.44 2.16 -3.51
N VAL A 64 -17.84 1.89 -2.36
CA VAL A 64 -18.56 1.37 -1.19
C VAL A 64 -19.65 2.34 -0.76
N HIS A 65 -19.31 3.62 -0.59
CA HIS A 65 -20.31 4.63 -0.22
C HIS A 65 -21.42 4.79 -1.26
N ALA A 66 -21.10 4.70 -2.55
CA ALA A 66 -22.11 4.74 -3.61
C ALA A 66 -23.08 3.55 -3.50
N VAL A 67 -22.55 2.34 -3.33
CA VAL A 67 -23.36 1.11 -3.17
C VAL A 67 -24.19 1.15 -1.88
N GLU A 68 -23.63 1.64 -0.77
CA GLU A 68 -24.37 1.80 0.48
C GLU A 68 -25.52 2.81 0.34
N GLY A 69 -25.30 3.93 -0.36
CA GLY A 69 -26.34 4.90 -0.66
C GLY A 69 -27.45 4.32 -1.54
N GLU A 70 -27.10 3.53 -2.55
CA GLU A 70 -28.08 2.81 -3.38
C GLU A 70 -28.87 1.79 -2.58
N ALA A 71 -28.21 1.02 -1.70
CA ALA A 71 -28.86 0.05 -0.83
C ALA A 71 -29.86 0.74 0.13
N GLN A 72 -29.47 1.85 0.74
CA GLN A 72 -30.38 2.63 1.59
C GLN A 72 -31.59 3.15 0.82
N ARG A 73 -31.38 3.63 -0.42
CA ARG A 73 -32.49 4.07 -1.28
C ARG A 73 -33.45 2.92 -1.60
N PHE A 74 -32.92 1.75 -1.93
CA PHE A 74 -33.75 0.56 -2.17
C PHE A 74 -34.53 0.13 -0.92
N THR A 75 -33.91 0.19 0.26
CA THR A 75 -34.62 -0.09 1.52
C THR A 75 -35.78 0.87 1.73
N MET A 76 -35.58 2.18 1.53
CA MET A 76 -36.66 3.16 1.64
C MET A 76 -37.79 2.94 0.63
N GLU A 77 -37.44 2.53 -0.60
CA GLU A 77 -38.43 2.22 -1.63
C GLU A 77 -39.27 0.99 -1.27
N ILE A 78 -38.64 -0.05 -0.71
CA ILE A 78 -39.34 -1.23 -0.19
C ILE A 78 -40.27 -0.85 0.96
N GLU A 79 -39.79 -0.06 1.93
CA GLU A 79 -40.59 0.38 3.06
C GLU A 79 -41.78 1.25 2.62
N ALA A 80 -41.59 2.12 1.62
CA ALA A 80 -42.67 2.91 1.05
C ALA A 80 -43.72 2.01 0.37
N PHE A 81 -43.25 1.05 -0.43
CA PHE A 81 -44.14 0.08 -1.10
C PHE A 81 -44.92 -0.76 -0.10
N GLU A 82 -44.29 -1.24 0.98
CA GLU A 82 -44.96 -1.99 2.05
C GLU A 82 -46.01 -1.16 2.79
N ASN A 83 -45.73 0.13 3.04
CA ASN A 83 -46.67 1.02 3.71
C ASN A 83 -47.86 1.42 2.82
N GLU A 84 -47.63 1.63 1.53
CA GLU A 84 -48.65 2.05 0.56
C GLU A 84 -49.47 0.85 0.02
N THR A 85 -48.93 -0.35 0.08
CA THR A 85 -49.58 -1.57 -0.42
C THR A 85 -50.24 -2.33 0.72
N THR A 86 -51.57 -2.40 0.71
CA THR A 86 -52.29 -3.30 1.63
C THR A 86 -52.08 -4.75 1.21
N VAL A 87 -51.12 -5.42 1.85
CA VAL A 87 -50.88 -6.85 1.63
C VAL A 87 -51.94 -7.66 2.36
N ASN A 88 -52.65 -8.54 1.64
CA ASN A 88 -53.61 -9.45 2.24
C ASN A 88 -52.89 -10.37 3.26
N PRO A 89 -53.24 -10.34 4.56
CA PRO A 89 -52.55 -11.11 5.60
C PRO A 89 -52.68 -12.63 5.42
N ALA A 90 -53.63 -13.10 4.61
CA ALA A 90 -53.75 -14.51 4.24
C ALA A 90 -52.79 -14.94 3.11
N GLY A 91 -52.02 -14.02 2.52
CA GLY A 91 -51.13 -14.29 1.38
C GLY A 91 -51.87 -14.67 0.08
N VAL A 92 -53.18 -14.39 0.00
CA VAL A 92 -54.01 -14.71 -1.15
C VAL A 92 -54.11 -13.48 -2.06
N VAL A 93 -53.75 -13.67 -3.32
CA VAL A 93 -53.88 -12.63 -4.36
C VAL A 93 -55.35 -12.30 -4.57
N ASP A 94 -55.70 -11.02 -4.44
CA ASP A 94 -57.09 -10.59 -4.54
C ASP A 94 -57.65 -10.79 -5.96
N ALA A 95 -58.95 -11.06 -6.07
CA ALA A 95 -59.61 -11.41 -7.33
C ALA A 95 -59.54 -10.26 -8.37
N ASP A 96 -59.37 -9.02 -7.89
CA ASP A 96 -59.21 -7.84 -8.73
C ASP A 96 -57.82 -7.75 -9.37
N LEU A 97 -56.74 -8.21 -8.71
CA LEU A 97 -55.41 -8.28 -9.32
C LEU A 97 -55.36 -9.35 -10.41
N LEU A 98 -55.97 -10.51 -10.16
CA LEU A 98 -56.11 -11.58 -11.15
C LEU A 98 -56.94 -11.14 -12.36
N ARG A 99 -57.94 -10.28 -12.15
CA ARG A 99 -58.74 -9.70 -13.24
C ARG A 99 -57.92 -8.70 -14.05
N TRP A 100 -57.15 -7.83 -13.38
CA TRP A 100 -56.29 -6.84 -14.02
C TRP A 100 -55.19 -7.47 -14.88
N MET A 101 -54.48 -8.49 -14.38
CA MET A 101 -53.46 -9.23 -15.16
C MET A 101 -54.04 -10.01 -16.35
N ARG A 102 -55.34 -10.32 -16.35
CA ARG A 102 -56.01 -11.02 -17.45
C ARG A 102 -56.56 -10.07 -18.51
N SER A 103 -56.77 -8.80 -18.14
CA SER A 103 -57.26 -7.74 -19.03
C SER A 103 -56.16 -6.93 -19.72
N ASN A 104 -54.89 -7.16 -19.35
CA ASN A 104 -53.70 -6.53 -19.91
C ASN A 104 -52.87 -7.60 -20.62
#